data_AF-A0A117SNJ5-F1
#
_entry.id   AF-A0A117SNJ5-F1
#
_cell.length_a   1.000
_cell.length_b   1.000
_cell.length_c   1.000
_cell.angle_alpha   90.00
_cell.angle_beta   90.00
_cell.angle_gamma   90.00
#
_symmetry.space_group_name_H-M   'P 1'
#
loop_
_entity.id
_entity.type
_entity.pdbx_description
1 polymer ?
#
loop_
_entity_poly.entity_id
_entity_poly.type
_entity_poly.pdbx_seq_one_letter_code
_entity_poly.pdbx_strand_id
1 'polypeptide(L)'
;MKAHEITSFTGYVIAYVVLITTALLLMPMPFGIYVILVVAVPSLVLVTLLLISDLLRGRNPQLSGFVRGTLAPSLFIYLLIDAISSMLVTIYHLAIISYLMNFLALVIIGALLIRSSNQYASTRHDVSQSLRYIAYLLIALGLGYLFGAVYKPLFYPFALVSIIYLVLASLTALTGAVDIDINRFLTSSRSLAAAVFGIGLFYVVLSIPKPAQWNIYVLIAFVIIASIAITYAGYKLLISGLGNVEVIEDEVYEAHKREIRVVASPEYARLEEPISDFVAHGKKDKIIMYLTHELTKDGLDYEEIMARLDKLINYSSIVKGRGRVSRKLIEMEIRDRANLVNELFKQLYGDGNTNNEGW
;
A
#
# COMPACT_ATOMS: atom_id res chain seq x y z
N MET A 1 -3.45 20.37 41.87
CA MET A 1 -2.75 21.43 41.10
C MET A 1 -1.44 21.74 41.80
N LYS A 2 -0.34 21.22 41.28
CA LYS A 2 0.99 21.33 41.93
C LYS A 2 1.65 22.63 41.47
N ALA A 3 2.37 23.32 42.35
CA ALA A 3 2.94 24.67 42.17
C ALA A 3 3.64 24.96 40.82
N HIS A 4 4.08 23.93 40.09
CA HIS A 4 4.64 24.03 38.74
C HIS A 4 3.62 24.46 37.65
N GLU A 5 2.34 24.10 37.80
CA GLU A 5 1.26 24.50 36.87
C GLU A 5 0.88 25.98 37.03
N ILE A 6 1.06 26.53 38.24
CA ILE A 6 0.72 27.94 38.54
C ILE A 6 1.77 28.86 37.91
N THR A 7 3.05 28.48 37.99
CA THR A 7 4.16 29.24 37.40
C THR A 7 4.15 29.24 35.86
N SER A 8 3.70 28.15 35.23
CA SER A 8 3.58 28.11 33.76
C SER A 8 2.42 28.99 33.29
N PHE A 9 1.27 28.93 33.97
CA PHE A 9 0.10 29.73 33.63
C PHE A 9 0.35 31.25 33.70
N THR A 10 1.04 31.72 34.74
CA THR A 10 1.43 33.14 34.85
C THR A 10 2.31 33.60 33.70
N GLY A 11 3.21 32.75 33.19
CA GLY A 11 4.04 33.07 32.02
C GLY A 11 3.21 33.29 30.75
N TYR A 12 2.18 32.48 30.53
CA TYR A 12 1.26 32.65 29.40
C TYR A 12 0.44 33.94 29.51
N VAL A 13 -0.09 34.25 30.70
CA VAL A 13 -0.84 35.49 30.93
C VAL A 13 0.03 36.72 30.65
N ILE A 14 1.28 36.73 31.13
CA ILE A 14 2.24 37.80 30.83
C ILE A 14 2.47 37.90 29.32
N ALA A 15 2.68 36.78 28.63
CA ALA A 15 2.87 36.76 27.18
C ALA A 15 1.67 37.36 26.42
N TYR A 16 0.42 37.02 26.81
CA TYR A 16 -0.77 37.63 26.22
C TYR A 16 -0.85 39.13 26.48
N VAL A 17 -0.60 39.57 27.71
CA VAL A 17 -0.63 40.99 28.05
C VAL A 17 0.42 41.76 27.24
N VAL A 18 1.64 41.24 27.11
CA VAL A 18 2.70 41.84 26.28
C VAL A 18 2.28 41.88 24.81
N LEU A 19 1.75 40.80 24.24
CA LEU A 19 1.33 40.76 22.84
C LEU A 19 0.16 41.70 22.54
N ILE A 20 -0.84 41.77 23.43
CA ILE A 20 -2.00 42.65 23.25
C ILE A 20 -1.61 44.12 23.43
N THR A 21 -0.80 44.44 24.44
CA THR A 21 -0.34 45.82 24.67
C THR A 21 0.56 46.32 23.54
N THR A 22 1.50 45.49 23.07
CA THR A 22 2.33 45.82 21.90
C THR A 22 1.48 45.98 20.63
N ALA A 23 0.49 45.12 20.40
CA ALA A 23 -0.43 45.27 19.28
C ALA A 23 -1.24 46.57 19.36
N LEU A 24 -1.79 46.92 20.53
CA LEU A 24 -2.54 48.16 20.73
C LEU A 24 -1.66 49.41 20.54
N LEU A 25 -0.40 49.37 21.00
CA LEU A 25 0.55 50.46 20.82
C LEU A 25 0.99 50.64 19.36
N LEU A 26 1.05 49.55 18.59
CA LEU A 26 1.43 49.58 17.19
C LEU A 26 0.27 49.95 16.27
N MET A 27 -0.98 49.66 16.64
CA MET A 27 -2.17 49.90 15.82
C MET A 27 -2.27 51.32 15.19
N PRO A 28 -1.97 52.43 15.90
CA PRO A 28 -2.03 53.77 15.30
C PRO A 28 -0.85 54.11 14.36
N MET A 29 0.19 53.28 14.29
CA MET A 29 1.35 53.54 13.42
C MET A 29 1.07 53.14 11.97
N PRO A 30 1.60 53.86 10.97
CA PRO A 30 1.35 53.61 9.55
C PRO A 30 1.78 52.20 9.07
N PHE A 31 2.77 51.58 9.72
CA PHE A 31 3.19 50.19 9.47
C PHE A 31 2.73 49.21 10.57
N GLY A 32 1.98 49.70 11.54
CA GLY A 32 1.56 48.95 12.72
C GLY A 32 0.78 47.70 12.41
N ILE A 33 -0.16 47.79 11.46
CA ILE A 33 -0.99 46.66 11.03
C ILE A 33 -0.13 45.53 10.45
N TYR A 34 0.90 45.84 9.66
CA TYR A 34 1.80 44.82 9.10
C TYR A 34 2.63 44.15 10.19
N VAL A 35 3.15 44.91 11.15
CA VAL A 35 3.91 44.35 12.29
C VAL A 35 3.01 43.46 13.15
N ILE A 36 1.75 43.84 13.37
CA ILE A 36 0.75 43.03 14.08
C ILE A 36 0.49 41.71 13.34
N LEU A 37 0.26 41.77 12.03
CA LEU A 37 -0.01 40.58 11.22
C LEU A 37 1.20 39.63 11.13
N VAL A 38 2.42 40.17 11.01
CA VAL A 38 3.64 39.36 10.86
C VAL A 38 4.13 38.81 12.21
N VAL A 39 4.00 39.56 13.30
CA VAL A 39 4.59 39.20 14.59
C VAL A 39 3.54 38.81 15.61
N ALA A 40 2.55 39.66 15.87
CA ALA A 40 1.62 39.45 16.97
C ALA A 40 0.67 38.27 16.71
N VAL A 41 0.10 38.16 15.51
CA VAL A 41 -0.85 37.08 15.17
C VAL A 41 -0.21 35.69 15.22
N PRO A 42 0.92 35.42 14.54
CA PRO A 42 1.57 34.11 14.63
C PRO A 42 2.01 33.80 16.06
N SER A 43 2.56 34.78 16.77
CA SER A 43 3.02 34.59 18.16
C SER A 43 1.85 34.27 19.11
N LEU A 44 0.69 34.91 18.94
CA LEU A 44 -0.49 34.63 19.73
C LEU A 44 -0.94 33.18 19.52
N VAL A 45 -0.97 32.70 18.26
CA VAL A 45 -1.31 31.31 17.92
C VAL A 45 -0.29 30.32 18.48
N LEU A 46 1.00 30.66 18.46
CA LEU A 46 2.04 29.84 19.09
C LEU A 46 1.80 29.73 20.60
N VAL A 47 1.58 30.86 21.28
CA VAL A 47 1.35 30.92 22.74
C VAL A 47 0.08 30.16 23.13
N THR A 48 -1.03 30.30 22.38
CA THR A 48 -2.27 29.55 22.65
C THR A 48 -2.06 28.05 22.52
N LEU A 49 -1.38 27.59 21.47
CA LEU A 49 -1.16 26.16 21.26
C LEU A 49 -0.17 25.57 22.26
N LEU A 50 0.81 26.33 22.73
CA LEU A 50 1.68 25.92 23.82
C LEU A 50 0.90 25.79 25.14
N LEU A 51 0.00 26.73 25.43
CA LEU A 51 -0.89 26.62 26.60
C LEU A 51 -1.80 25.39 26.49
N ILE A 52 -2.41 25.16 25.32
CA ILE A 52 -3.23 23.97 25.05
C ILE A 52 -2.40 22.69 25.25
N SER A 53 -1.16 22.66 24.76
CA SER A 53 -0.26 21.52 24.94
C SER A 53 0.03 21.23 26.42
N ASP A 54 0.30 22.26 27.22
CA ASP A 54 0.57 22.10 28.65
C ASP A 54 -0.68 21.62 29.41
N LEU A 55 -1.88 22.09 29.04
CA LEU A 55 -3.16 21.58 29.58
C LEU A 55 -3.42 20.12 29.19
N LEU A 56 -3.03 19.72 27.98
CA LEU A 56 -3.19 18.34 27.50
C LEU A 56 -2.17 17.37 28.11
N ARG A 57 -1.04 17.88 28.64
CA ARG A 57 0.07 17.08 29.15
C ARG A 57 -0.35 16.07 30.22
N GLY A 58 -1.31 16.43 31.07
CA GLY A 58 -1.84 15.56 32.13
C GLY A 58 -2.78 14.46 31.63
N ARG A 59 -3.44 14.63 30.49
CA ARG A 59 -4.42 13.67 29.93
C ARG A 59 -3.83 12.79 28.83
N ASN A 60 -3.03 13.38 27.93
CA ASN A 60 -2.45 12.67 26.79
C ASN A 60 -1.07 13.25 26.45
N PRO A 61 0.04 12.69 26.99
CA PRO A 61 1.37 13.23 26.80
C PRO A 61 1.86 13.14 25.35
N GLN A 62 1.38 12.16 24.58
CA GLN A 62 1.69 12.04 23.15
C GLN A 62 1.06 13.19 22.36
N LEU A 63 -0.24 13.43 22.56
CA LEU A 63 -0.94 14.55 21.92
C LEU A 63 -0.32 15.91 22.32
N SER A 64 0.02 16.08 23.59
CA SER A 64 0.73 17.26 24.09
C SER A 64 2.07 17.47 23.35
N GLY A 65 2.86 16.41 23.21
CA GLY A 65 4.12 16.42 22.46
C GLY A 65 3.93 16.78 20.98
N PHE A 66 2.90 16.25 20.32
CA PHE A 66 2.56 16.60 18.93
C PHE A 66 2.15 18.06 18.77
N VAL A 67 1.27 18.57 19.66
CA VAL A 67 0.81 19.96 19.60
C VAL A 67 1.99 20.92 19.77
N ARG A 68 2.87 20.66 20.75
CA ARG A 68 4.04 21.52 21.04
C ARG A 68 5.17 21.38 20.03
N GLY A 69 5.47 20.16 19.59
CA GLY A 69 6.60 19.87 18.72
C GLY A 69 6.32 20.07 17.23
N THR A 70 5.06 20.03 16.81
CA THR A 70 4.70 20.00 15.39
C THR A 70 3.58 20.97 15.06
N LEU A 71 2.42 20.88 15.72
CA LEU A 71 1.26 21.68 15.35
C LEU A 71 1.48 23.19 15.57
N ALA A 72 2.02 23.56 16.74
CA ALA A 72 2.27 24.96 17.09
C ALA A 72 3.35 25.61 16.22
N PRO A 73 4.54 24.99 16.00
CA PRO A 73 5.52 25.52 15.06
C PRO A 73 4.99 25.58 13.62
N SER A 74 4.20 24.60 13.18
CA SER A 74 3.65 24.58 11.82
C SER A 74 2.66 25.71 11.57
N LEU A 75 1.72 25.93 12.49
CA LEU A 75 0.75 27.03 12.38
C LEU A 75 1.41 28.40 12.52
N PHE A 76 2.41 28.52 13.40
CA PHE A 76 3.23 29.73 13.49
C PHE A 76 3.92 30.03 12.16
N ILE A 77 4.61 29.05 11.57
CA ILE A 77 5.33 29.21 10.31
C ILE A 77 4.36 29.53 9.16
N TYR A 78 3.22 28.85 9.09
CA TYR A 78 2.21 29.11 8.08
C TYR A 78 1.72 30.57 8.14
N LEU A 79 1.28 31.03 9.32
CA LEU A 79 0.76 32.39 9.50
C LEU A 79 1.84 33.45 9.28
N LEU A 80 3.08 33.19 9.72
CA LEU A 80 4.21 34.07 9.50
C LEU A 80 4.49 34.23 8.00
N ILE A 81 4.59 33.12 7.27
CA ILE A 81 4.85 33.13 5.83
C ILE A 81 3.69 33.75 5.06
N ASP A 82 2.45 33.47 5.44
CA ASP A 82 1.26 34.07 4.82
C ASP A 82 1.21 35.58 5.03
N ALA A 83 1.47 36.06 6.26
CA ALA A 83 1.51 37.49 6.55
C ALA A 83 2.63 38.22 5.79
N ILE A 84 3.83 37.64 5.73
CA ILE A 84 4.94 38.19 4.93
C ILE A 84 4.59 38.15 3.44
N SER A 85 3.99 37.06 2.96
CA SER A 85 3.58 36.92 1.57
C SER A 85 2.55 37.98 1.18
N SER A 86 1.51 38.16 2.00
CA SER A 86 0.48 39.18 1.80
C SER A 86 1.08 40.57 1.73
N MET A 87 1.96 40.92 2.69
CA MET A 87 2.66 42.21 2.70
C MET A 87 3.50 42.42 1.43
N LEU A 88 4.30 41.43 1.03
CA LEU A 88 5.13 41.50 -0.17
C LEU A 88 4.29 41.60 -1.45
N VAL A 89 3.18 40.88 -1.55
CA VAL A 89 2.25 40.97 -2.69
C VAL A 89 1.60 42.35 -2.76
N THR A 90 1.25 42.95 -1.62
CA THR A 90 0.71 44.32 -1.59
C THR A 90 1.74 45.36 -2.03
N ILE A 91 3.02 45.18 -1.68
CA ILE A 91 4.09 46.14 -2.03
C ILE A 91 4.56 45.97 -3.49
N TYR A 92 4.76 44.75 -3.94
CA TYR A 92 5.38 44.46 -5.24
C TYR A 92 4.38 44.09 -6.34
N HIS A 93 3.12 43.81 -6.00
CA HIS A 93 2.06 43.38 -6.94
C HIS A 93 2.40 42.14 -7.79
N LEU A 94 3.34 41.30 -7.31
CA LEU A 94 3.79 40.11 -8.00
C LEU A 94 3.13 38.86 -7.43
N ALA A 95 2.21 38.26 -8.20
CA ALA A 95 1.52 37.03 -7.83
C ALA A 95 2.48 35.84 -7.57
N ILE A 96 3.66 35.84 -8.22
CA ILE A 96 4.66 34.77 -8.07
C ILE A 96 5.17 34.62 -6.62
N ILE A 97 5.14 35.72 -5.85
CA ILE A 97 5.54 35.72 -4.43
C ILE A 97 4.64 34.79 -3.63
N SER A 98 3.33 34.79 -3.90
CA SER A 98 2.40 33.89 -3.21
C SER A 98 2.70 32.42 -3.50
N TYR A 99 3.05 32.07 -4.74
CA TYR A 99 3.41 30.69 -5.08
C TYR A 99 4.70 30.24 -4.37
N LEU A 100 5.74 31.07 -4.38
CA LEU A 100 7.02 30.75 -3.74
C LEU A 100 6.90 30.65 -2.22
N MET A 101 6.11 31.54 -1.60
CA MET A 101 5.87 31.52 -0.16
C MET A 101 5.03 30.32 0.27
N ASN A 102 3.99 29.96 -0.49
CA ASN A 102 3.22 28.74 -0.25
C ASN A 102 4.07 27.47 -0.40
N PHE A 103 4.94 27.40 -1.41
CA PHE A 103 5.93 26.33 -1.54
C PHE A 103 6.79 26.21 -0.28
N LEU A 104 7.37 27.32 0.17
CA LEU A 104 8.25 27.35 1.34
C LEU A 104 7.52 26.90 2.61
N ALA A 105 6.32 27.43 2.87
CA ALA A 105 5.52 27.05 4.03
C ALA A 105 5.23 25.55 4.05
N LEU A 106 4.69 25.02 2.95
CA LEU A 106 4.26 23.63 2.89
C LEU A 106 5.44 22.65 3.00
N VAL A 107 6.61 22.98 2.42
CA VAL A 107 7.81 22.14 2.55
C VAL A 107 8.35 22.15 3.97
N ILE A 108 8.41 23.31 4.64
CA ILE A 108 8.88 23.39 6.03
C ILE A 108 7.94 22.62 6.96
N ILE A 109 6.62 22.80 6.80
CA ILE A 109 5.62 22.07 7.60
C ILE A 109 5.71 20.56 7.33
N GLY A 110 5.87 20.16 6.07
CA GLY A 110 6.11 18.77 5.70
C GLY A 110 7.35 18.18 6.37
N ALA A 111 8.46 18.91 6.41
CA ALA A 111 9.68 18.49 7.10
C ALA A 111 9.47 18.31 8.62
N LEU A 112 8.71 19.21 9.26
CA LEU A 112 8.34 19.08 10.68
C LEU A 112 7.48 17.84 10.94
N LEU A 113 6.55 17.52 10.04
CA LEU A 113 5.73 16.31 10.13
C LEU A 113 6.55 15.02 9.92
N ILE A 114 7.54 15.01 9.02
CA ILE A 114 8.47 13.87 8.88
C ILE A 114 9.25 13.66 10.18
N ARG A 115 9.76 14.74 10.78
CA ARG A 115 10.45 14.68 12.07
C ARG A 115 9.54 14.10 13.16
N SER A 116 8.29 14.55 13.22
CA SER A 116 7.29 14.02 14.15
C SER A 116 6.99 12.54 13.88
N SER A 117 6.78 12.16 12.62
CA SER A 117 6.54 10.77 12.22
C SER A 117 7.64 9.84 12.73
N ASN A 118 8.90 10.25 12.60
CA ASN A 118 10.04 9.46 13.07
C ASN A 118 10.04 9.26 14.61
N GLN A 119 9.48 10.20 15.37
CA GLN A 119 9.31 10.04 16.83
C GLN A 119 8.23 9.00 17.18
N TYR A 120 7.21 8.87 16.35
CA TYR A 120 6.12 7.90 16.54
C TYR A 120 6.38 6.52 15.92
N ALA A 121 7.45 6.38 15.14
CA ALA A 121 7.74 5.17 14.36
C ALA A 121 7.85 3.88 15.20
N SER A 122 8.35 3.98 16.44
CA SER A 122 8.50 2.84 17.35
C SER A 122 7.28 2.56 18.22
N THR A 123 6.39 3.54 18.41
CA THR A 123 5.27 3.44 19.36
C THR A 123 3.93 3.21 18.68
N ARG A 124 3.67 3.89 17.56
CA ARG A 124 2.42 3.77 16.80
C ARG A 124 2.72 3.84 15.31
N HIS A 125 2.85 2.67 14.69
CA HIS A 125 3.20 2.57 13.28
C HIS A 125 2.17 3.27 12.37
N ASP A 126 0.88 3.11 12.64
CA ASP A 126 -0.20 3.71 11.84
C ASP A 126 -0.16 5.24 11.87
N VAL A 127 0.02 5.82 13.06
CA VAL A 127 0.15 7.27 13.25
C VAL A 127 1.41 7.79 12.57
N SER A 128 2.52 7.08 12.70
CA SER A 128 3.78 7.42 12.02
C SER A 128 3.62 7.43 10.49
N GLN A 129 2.98 6.41 9.93
CA GLN A 129 2.73 6.34 8.49
C GLN A 129 1.77 7.43 8.02
N SER A 130 0.66 7.65 8.73
CA SER A 130 -0.32 8.70 8.40
C SER A 130 0.35 10.08 8.38
N LEU A 131 1.15 10.42 9.41
CA LEU A 131 1.92 11.67 9.45
C LEU A 131 2.92 11.80 8.29
N ARG A 132 3.56 10.70 7.87
CA ARG A 132 4.43 10.68 6.69
C ARG A 132 3.67 10.97 5.40
N TYR A 133 2.48 10.38 5.23
CA TYR A 133 1.65 10.66 4.06
C TYR A 133 1.12 12.11 4.06
N ILE A 134 0.74 12.66 5.22
CA ILE A 134 0.41 14.09 5.33
C ILE A 134 1.61 14.96 4.95
N ALA A 135 2.83 14.59 5.39
CA ALA A 135 4.02 15.32 4.99
C ALA A 135 4.26 15.27 3.48
N TYR A 136 4.12 14.09 2.86
CA TYR A 136 4.26 13.94 1.41
C TYR A 136 3.19 14.69 0.63
N LEU A 137 1.95 14.75 1.14
CA LEU A 137 0.91 15.62 0.60
C LEU A 137 1.36 17.08 0.58
N LEU A 138 1.85 17.60 1.71
CA LEU A 138 2.24 19.02 1.79
C LEU A 138 3.45 19.31 0.90
N ILE A 139 4.45 18.42 0.88
CA ILE A 139 5.62 18.59 0.03
C ILE A 139 5.23 18.53 -1.45
N ALA A 140 4.38 17.58 -1.85
CA ALA A 140 3.89 17.50 -3.22
C ALA A 140 3.10 18.77 -3.58
N LEU A 141 2.16 19.20 -2.74
CA LEU A 141 1.38 20.41 -2.99
C LEU A 141 2.28 21.65 -3.09
N GLY A 142 3.28 21.75 -2.21
CA GLY A 142 4.31 22.78 -2.25
C GLY A 142 5.07 22.79 -3.57
N LEU A 143 5.55 21.63 -4.04
CA LEU A 143 6.17 21.52 -5.37
C LEU A 143 5.21 21.93 -6.48
N GLY A 144 3.92 21.60 -6.35
CA GLY A 144 2.86 22.10 -7.23
C GLY A 144 2.86 23.62 -7.33
N TYR A 145 2.90 24.34 -6.19
CA TYR A 145 3.00 25.80 -6.19
C TYR A 145 4.29 26.30 -6.86
N LEU A 146 5.44 25.68 -6.58
CA LEU A 146 6.72 26.06 -7.19
C LEU A 146 6.69 25.93 -8.72
N PHE A 147 6.25 24.78 -9.24
CA PHE A 147 6.19 24.56 -10.69
C PHE A 147 5.04 25.31 -11.36
N GLY A 148 3.92 25.49 -10.65
CA GLY A 148 2.80 26.32 -11.08
C GLY A 148 3.17 27.80 -11.24
N ALA A 149 4.17 28.28 -10.50
CA ALA A 149 4.76 29.60 -10.66
C ALA A 149 5.44 29.80 -12.03
N VAL A 150 6.04 28.72 -12.57
CA VAL A 150 6.71 28.72 -13.89
C VAL A 150 5.67 28.59 -15.01
N TYR A 151 4.79 27.59 -14.89
CA TYR A 151 3.73 27.34 -15.85
C TYR A 151 2.54 26.71 -15.13
N LYS A 152 1.40 27.41 -15.10
CA LYS A 152 0.22 27.01 -14.28
C LYS A 152 -0.16 25.53 -14.44
N PRO A 153 -0.19 24.92 -15.64
CA PRO A 153 -0.51 23.51 -15.77
C PRO A 153 0.45 22.55 -15.05
N LEU A 154 1.73 22.93 -14.84
CA LEU A 154 2.68 22.09 -14.08
C LEU A 154 2.29 21.93 -12.60
N PHE A 155 1.29 22.67 -12.10
CA PHE A 155 0.69 22.43 -10.79
C PHE A 155 -0.01 21.06 -10.70
N TYR A 156 -0.70 20.63 -11.75
CA TYR A 156 -1.60 19.47 -11.73
C TYR A 156 -0.94 18.11 -11.44
N PRO A 157 0.23 17.76 -12.00
CA PRO A 157 0.94 16.52 -11.65
C PRO A 157 1.14 16.37 -10.13
N PHE A 158 1.51 17.46 -9.47
CA PHE A 158 1.78 17.45 -8.04
C PHE A 158 0.50 17.53 -7.20
N ALA A 159 -0.50 18.30 -7.65
CA ALA A 159 -1.79 18.38 -6.98
C ALA A 159 -2.51 17.02 -6.96
N LEU A 160 -2.50 16.29 -8.07
CA LEU A 160 -3.11 14.96 -8.14
C LEU A 160 -2.38 13.97 -7.23
N VAL A 161 -1.04 14.01 -7.18
CA VAL A 161 -0.25 13.23 -6.22
C VAL A 161 -0.59 13.59 -4.77
N SER A 162 -0.84 14.86 -4.48
CA SER A 162 -1.23 15.32 -3.14
C SER A 162 -2.57 14.73 -2.70
N ILE A 163 -3.54 14.62 -3.61
CA ILE A 163 -4.83 13.96 -3.34
C ILE A 163 -4.62 12.48 -3.02
N ILE A 164 -3.74 11.79 -3.72
CA ILE A 164 -3.42 10.39 -3.40
C ILE A 164 -2.84 10.25 -2.00
N TYR A 165 -1.90 11.12 -1.63
CA TYR A 165 -1.36 11.10 -0.27
C TYR A 165 -2.39 11.47 0.80
N LEU A 166 -3.38 12.31 0.48
CA LEU A 166 -4.52 12.58 1.37
C LEU A 166 -5.34 11.32 1.64
N VAL A 167 -5.66 10.59 0.57
CA VAL A 167 -6.40 9.33 0.65
C VAL A 167 -5.61 8.30 1.46
N LEU A 168 -4.31 8.14 1.19
CA LEU A 168 -3.45 7.21 1.93
C LEU A 168 -3.30 7.59 3.42
N ALA A 169 -3.14 8.88 3.73
CA ALA A 169 -3.09 9.36 5.11
C ALA A 169 -4.39 9.06 5.88
N SER A 170 -5.53 9.21 5.21
CA SER A 170 -6.85 8.94 5.78
C SER A 170 -7.07 7.44 5.98
N LEU A 171 -6.74 6.63 4.98
CA LEU A 171 -6.84 5.17 5.05
C LEU A 171 -5.96 4.57 6.17
N THR A 172 -4.72 5.05 6.31
CA THR A 172 -3.83 4.63 7.41
C THR A 172 -4.29 5.08 8.79
N ALA A 173 -5.00 6.20 8.89
CA ALA A 173 -5.62 6.58 10.15
C ALA A 173 -6.82 5.68 10.48
N LEU A 174 -7.53 5.18 9.45
CA LEU A 174 -8.68 4.29 9.57
C LEU A 174 -8.31 2.83 9.86
N THR A 175 -7.14 2.32 9.43
CA THR A 175 -6.71 0.94 9.74
C THR A 175 -6.62 0.67 11.24
N GLY A 176 -6.25 1.68 12.03
CA GLY A 176 -6.24 1.57 13.49
C GLY A 176 -7.64 1.49 14.13
N ALA A 177 -8.69 1.80 13.37
CA ALA A 177 -10.08 1.82 13.85
C ALA A 177 -10.97 0.74 13.21
N VAL A 178 -10.63 0.26 12.01
CA VAL A 178 -11.39 -0.74 11.27
C VAL A 178 -10.43 -1.81 10.74
N ASP A 179 -10.73 -3.07 11.05
CA ASP A 179 -9.93 -4.26 10.69
C ASP A 179 -10.06 -4.58 9.18
N ILE A 180 -9.62 -3.64 8.34
CA ILE A 180 -9.57 -3.77 6.89
C ILE A 180 -8.12 -4.02 6.50
N ASP A 181 -7.89 -5.07 5.70
CA ASP A 181 -6.57 -5.35 5.13
C ASP A 181 -6.24 -4.35 4.01
N ILE A 182 -5.67 -3.20 4.38
CA ILE A 182 -5.23 -2.14 3.46
C ILE A 182 -3.77 -2.35 3.02
N ASN A 183 -3.09 -3.42 3.48
CA ASN A 183 -1.67 -3.63 3.21
C ASN A 183 -1.34 -3.63 1.70
N ARG A 184 -2.21 -4.19 0.86
CA ARG A 184 -2.02 -4.19 -0.60
C ARG A 184 -2.01 -2.78 -1.22
N PHE A 185 -2.83 -1.87 -0.69
CA PHE A 185 -2.85 -0.47 -1.14
C PHE A 185 -1.62 0.29 -0.66
N LEU A 186 -1.17 0.02 0.57
CA LEU A 186 0.02 0.64 1.15
C LEU A 186 1.31 0.20 0.44
N THR A 187 1.42 -1.09 0.11
CA THR A 187 2.59 -1.62 -0.63
C THR A 187 2.71 -1.05 -2.04
N SER A 188 1.59 -0.64 -2.65
CA SER A 188 1.55 -0.06 -4.00
C SER A 188 1.50 1.48 -4.00
N SER A 189 1.70 2.14 -2.85
CA SER A 189 1.49 3.59 -2.73
C SER A 189 2.38 4.41 -3.67
N ARG A 190 3.63 3.97 -3.88
CA ARG A 190 4.60 4.64 -4.76
C ARG A 190 4.23 4.51 -6.24
N SER A 191 3.82 3.31 -6.67
CA SER A 191 3.35 3.06 -8.03
C SER A 191 2.08 3.85 -8.33
N LEU A 192 1.18 3.95 -7.36
CA LEU A 192 -0.05 4.71 -7.51
C LEU A 192 0.22 6.22 -7.63
N ALA A 193 1.09 6.76 -6.77
CA ALA A 193 1.54 8.15 -6.88
C ALA A 193 2.23 8.43 -8.22
N ALA A 194 3.10 7.52 -8.70
CA ALA A 194 3.78 7.67 -9.99
C ALA A 194 2.80 7.63 -11.18
N ALA A 195 1.81 6.73 -11.15
CA ALA A 195 0.78 6.66 -12.19
C ALA A 195 -0.04 7.95 -12.26
N VAL A 196 -0.46 8.47 -11.11
CA VAL A 196 -1.25 9.70 -11.02
C VAL A 196 -0.43 10.94 -11.39
N PHE A 197 0.85 10.97 -11.05
CA PHE A 197 1.78 11.98 -11.55
C PHE A 197 1.87 11.95 -13.08
N GLY A 198 1.97 10.76 -13.68
CA GLY A 198 1.96 10.58 -15.14
C GLY A 198 0.67 11.07 -15.81
N ILE A 199 -0.50 10.83 -15.19
CA ILE A 199 -1.78 11.38 -15.65
C ILE A 199 -1.76 12.91 -15.62
N GLY A 200 -1.24 13.51 -14.55
CA GLY A 200 -1.11 14.96 -14.48
C GLY A 200 -0.13 15.52 -15.52
N LEU A 201 0.99 14.83 -15.80
CA LEU A 201 1.90 15.23 -16.87
C LEU A 201 1.24 15.14 -18.25
N PHE A 202 0.41 14.14 -18.49
CA PHE A 202 -0.37 14.06 -19.73
C PHE A 202 -1.28 15.28 -19.89
N TYR A 203 -1.95 15.70 -18.82
CA TYR A 203 -2.74 16.94 -18.82
C TYR A 203 -1.88 18.17 -19.13
N VAL A 204 -0.66 18.27 -18.58
CA VAL A 204 0.28 19.36 -18.91
C VAL A 204 0.57 19.37 -20.40
N VAL A 205 0.92 18.22 -20.99
CA VAL A 205 1.25 18.12 -22.41
C VAL A 205 0.06 18.57 -23.26
N LEU A 206 -1.17 18.17 -22.93
CA LEU A 206 -2.39 18.62 -23.61
C LEU A 206 -2.67 20.11 -23.46
N SER A 207 -2.25 20.72 -22.35
CA SER A 207 -2.49 22.14 -22.05
C SER A 207 -1.56 23.09 -22.81
N ILE A 208 -0.47 22.59 -23.40
CA ILE A 208 0.44 23.40 -24.22
C ILE A 208 -0.28 23.82 -25.51
N PRO A 209 -0.37 25.13 -25.82
CA PRO A 209 -1.01 25.60 -27.04
C PRO A 209 -0.31 25.01 -28.27
N LYS A 210 -1.03 24.21 -29.05
CA LYS A 210 -0.53 23.56 -30.26
C LYS A 210 -1.65 23.33 -31.27
N PRO A 211 -1.32 23.11 -32.56
CA PRO A 211 -2.30 22.81 -33.59
C PRO A 211 -3.14 21.59 -33.21
N ALA A 212 -4.44 21.59 -33.55
CA ALA A 212 -5.37 20.52 -33.18
C ALA A 212 -4.92 19.12 -33.63
N GLN A 213 -4.22 19.02 -34.77
CA GLN A 213 -3.65 17.76 -35.26
C GLN A 213 -2.63 17.15 -34.27
N TRP A 214 -1.86 17.97 -33.56
CA TRP A 214 -0.86 17.51 -32.59
C TRP A 214 -1.48 17.01 -31.29
N ASN A 215 -2.67 17.50 -30.92
CA ASN A 215 -3.44 16.94 -29.81
C ASN A 215 -3.86 15.49 -30.09
N ILE A 216 -4.24 15.19 -31.34
CA ILE A 216 -4.62 13.83 -31.75
C ILE A 216 -3.43 12.88 -31.61
N TYR A 217 -2.24 13.25 -32.08
CA TYR A 217 -1.04 12.42 -31.95
C TYR A 217 -0.63 12.19 -30.49
N VAL A 218 -0.73 13.21 -29.63
CA VAL A 218 -0.46 13.08 -28.19
C VAL A 218 -1.45 12.13 -27.52
N LEU A 219 -2.73 12.21 -27.89
CA LEU A 219 -3.76 11.32 -27.34
C LEU A 219 -3.55 9.87 -27.79
N ILE A 220 -3.24 9.64 -29.06
CA ILE A 220 -2.90 8.30 -29.59
C ILE A 220 -1.68 7.73 -28.85
N ALA A 221 -0.61 8.50 -28.69
CA ALA A 221 0.59 8.06 -27.98
C ALA A 221 0.26 7.66 -26.52
N PHE A 222 -0.58 8.44 -25.85
CA PHE A 222 -0.99 8.14 -24.48
C PHE A 222 -1.87 6.89 -24.40
N VAL A 223 -2.81 6.69 -25.33
CA VAL A 223 -3.62 5.46 -25.40
C VAL A 223 -2.73 4.23 -25.58
N ILE A 224 -1.68 4.32 -26.40
CA ILE A 224 -0.71 3.24 -26.58
C ILE A 224 0.04 2.96 -25.27
N ILE A 225 0.58 4.00 -24.63
CA ILE A 225 1.31 3.85 -23.35
C ILE A 225 0.39 3.28 -22.26
N ALA A 226 -0.84 3.78 -22.15
CA ALA A 226 -1.83 3.30 -21.19
C ALA A 226 -2.21 1.84 -21.47
N SER A 227 -2.40 1.45 -22.73
CA SER A 227 -2.70 0.06 -23.11
C SER A 227 -1.55 -0.88 -22.75
N ILE A 228 -0.30 -0.47 -23.00
CA ILE A 228 0.89 -1.25 -22.59
C ILE A 228 0.93 -1.38 -21.07
N ALA A 229 0.70 -0.29 -20.33
CA ALA A 229 0.70 -0.29 -18.88
C ALA A 229 -0.41 -1.18 -18.28
N ILE A 230 -1.62 -1.13 -18.84
CA ILE A 230 -2.75 -1.99 -18.44
C ILE A 230 -2.44 -3.45 -18.74
N THR A 231 -1.89 -3.75 -19.92
CA THR A 231 -1.50 -5.11 -20.31
C THR A 231 -0.42 -5.66 -19.38
N TYR A 232 0.60 -4.86 -19.07
CA TYR A 232 1.65 -5.22 -18.12
C TYR A 232 1.11 -5.43 -16.69
N ALA A 233 0.23 -4.55 -16.22
CA ALA A 233 -0.40 -4.68 -14.92
C ALA A 233 -1.28 -5.94 -14.84
N GLY A 234 -2.06 -6.23 -15.90
CA GLY A 234 -2.85 -7.44 -16.03
C GLY A 234 -1.98 -8.70 -16.03
N TYR A 235 -0.88 -8.70 -16.79
CA TYR A 235 0.09 -9.79 -16.80
C TYR A 235 0.72 -10.04 -15.42
N LYS A 236 1.13 -8.97 -14.73
CA LYS A 236 1.71 -9.07 -13.38
C LYS A 236 0.70 -9.58 -12.35
N LEU A 237 -0.56 -9.15 -12.45
CA LEU A 237 -1.64 -9.67 -11.60
C LEU A 237 -1.90 -11.16 -11.86
N LEU A 238 -1.83 -11.60 -13.12
CA LEU A 238 -2.00 -13.00 -13.49
C LEU A 238 -0.86 -13.87 -12.91
N ILE A 239 0.39 -13.45 -13.03
CA ILE A 239 1.53 -14.16 -12.42
C ILE A 239 1.44 -14.18 -10.89
N SER A 240 1.11 -13.05 -10.26
CA SER A 240 0.95 -12.99 -8.80
C SER A 240 -0.21 -13.86 -8.31
N GLY A 241 -1.25 -14.02 -9.13
CA GLY A 241 -2.35 -14.95 -8.86
C GLY A 241 -1.87 -16.40 -8.84
N LEU A 242 -1.06 -16.80 -9.83
CA LEU A 242 -0.52 -18.15 -9.95
C LEU A 242 0.40 -18.53 -8.79
N GLY A 243 1.33 -17.65 -8.40
CA GLY A 243 2.26 -17.94 -7.30
C GLY A 243 1.58 -18.10 -5.93
N ASN A 244 0.44 -17.43 -5.71
CA ASN A 244 -0.34 -17.63 -4.48
C ASN A 244 -1.08 -18.97 -4.46
N VAL A 245 -1.45 -19.52 -5.63
CA VAL A 245 -2.08 -20.83 -5.71
C VAL A 245 -1.07 -21.93 -5.36
N GLU A 246 0.15 -21.84 -5.88
CA GLU A 246 1.22 -22.81 -5.56
C GLU A 246 1.53 -22.85 -4.06
N VAL A 247 1.64 -21.68 -3.41
CA VAL A 247 1.89 -21.60 -1.95
C VAL A 247 0.73 -22.21 -1.15
N ILE A 248 -0.53 -22.01 -1.58
CA ILE A 248 -1.70 -22.58 -0.91
C ILE A 248 -1.81 -24.09 -1.18
N GLU A 249 -1.46 -24.57 -2.38
CA GLU A 249 -1.39 -25.99 -2.69
C GLU A 249 -0.37 -26.70 -1.80
N ASP A 250 0.82 -26.14 -1.63
CA ASP A 250 1.87 -26.68 -0.75
C ASP A 250 1.42 -26.69 0.73
N GLU A 251 0.79 -25.60 1.21
CA GLU A 251 0.27 -25.52 2.59
C GLU A 251 -0.83 -26.55 2.86
N VAL A 252 -1.76 -26.73 1.92
CA VAL A 252 -2.87 -27.69 2.06
C VAL A 252 -2.37 -29.13 1.94
N TYR A 253 -1.41 -29.39 1.05
CA TYR A 253 -0.80 -30.71 0.89
C TYR A 253 -0.11 -31.16 2.19
N GLU A 254 0.74 -30.32 2.78
CA GLU A 254 1.43 -30.67 4.04
C GLU A 254 0.43 -30.91 5.20
N ALA A 255 -0.72 -30.23 5.20
CA ALA A 255 -1.79 -30.47 6.17
C ALA A 255 -2.50 -31.83 5.98
N HIS A 256 -2.62 -32.32 4.75
CA HIS A 256 -3.36 -33.56 4.42
C HIS A 256 -2.47 -34.76 4.05
N LYS A 257 -1.15 -34.58 4.08
CA LYS A 257 -0.13 -35.61 3.76
C LYS A 257 -0.33 -36.93 4.52
N ARG A 258 -0.90 -36.89 5.72
CA ARG A 258 -1.18 -38.07 6.56
C ARG A 258 -2.42 -38.87 6.15
N GLU A 259 -3.27 -38.35 5.26
CA GLU A 259 -4.47 -39.04 4.75
C GLU A 259 -4.13 -40.02 3.60
N ILE A 260 -2.91 -39.93 3.04
CA ILE A 260 -2.43 -40.79 1.95
C ILE A 260 -1.98 -42.14 2.54
N ARG A 261 -2.83 -43.16 2.41
CA ARG A 261 -2.57 -44.54 2.89
C ARG A 261 -1.86 -45.37 1.82
N VAL A 262 -0.68 -44.97 1.39
CA VAL A 262 0.15 -45.82 0.52
C VAL A 262 0.90 -46.80 1.42
N VAL A 263 0.64 -48.10 1.23
CA VAL A 263 1.27 -49.18 2.03
C VAL A 263 2.76 -49.22 1.68
N ALA A 264 3.61 -48.97 2.67
CA ALA A 264 5.06 -48.97 2.51
C ALA A 264 5.58 -50.42 2.35
N SER A 265 5.65 -50.91 1.11
CA SER A 265 6.50 -52.05 0.75
C SER A 265 7.82 -51.55 0.12
N PRO A 266 8.92 -52.33 0.18
CA PRO A 266 10.22 -51.96 -0.38
C PRO A 266 10.20 -51.65 -1.89
N GLU A 267 9.20 -52.17 -2.62
CA GLU A 267 9.00 -51.94 -4.05
C GLU A 267 8.33 -50.58 -4.35
N TYR A 268 7.64 -49.99 -3.36
CA TYR A 268 6.94 -48.71 -3.50
C TYR A 268 7.79 -47.47 -3.19
N ALA A 269 9.02 -47.62 -2.68
CA ALA A 269 9.89 -46.49 -2.37
C ALA A 269 10.20 -45.61 -3.60
N ARG A 270 10.18 -46.20 -4.81
CA ARG A 270 10.38 -45.47 -6.09
C ARG A 270 9.10 -44.81 -6.60
N LEU A 271 7.94 -45.20 -6.07
CA LEU A 271 6.61 -44.69 -6.43
C LEU A 271 6.15 -43.55 -5.51
N GLU A 272 6.76 -43.43 -4.33
CA GLU A 272 6.42 -42.41 -3.33
C GLU A 272 6.61 -40.98 -3.86
N GLU A 273 7.75 -40.69 -4.53
CA GLU A 273 8.00 -39.37 -5.12
C GLU A 273 6.99 -39.05 -6.25
N PRO A 274 6.79 -39.91 -7.27
CA PRO A 274 5.75 -39.69 -8.29
C PRO A 274 4.34 -39.49 -7.72
N ILE A 275 3.93 -40.29 -6.72
CA ILE A 275 2.63 -40.18 -6.06
C ILE A 275 2.50 -38.83 -5.35
N SER A 276 3.53 -38.42 -4.61
CA SER A 276 3.53 -37.14 -3.90
C SER A 276 3.43 -35.94 -4.87
N ASP A 277 4.17 -35.96 -5.99
CA ASP A 277 4.20 -34.90 -7.00
C ASP A 277 2.86 -34.79 -7.76
N PHE A 278 2.14 -35.91 -7.93
CA PHE A 278 0.78 -35.89 -8.48
C PHE A 278 -0.27 -35.38 -7.49
N VAL A 279 -0.24 -35.84 -6.23
CA VAL A 279 -1.23 -35.41 -5.24
C VAL A 279 -1.06 -33.92 -4.93
N ALA A 280 0.18 -33.46 -4.74
CA ALA A 280 0.49 -32.07 -4.46
C ALA A 280 0.24 -31.16 -5.68
N HIS A 281 0.82 -31.48 -6.85
CA HIS A 281 0.89 -30.54 -7.98
C HIS A 281 0.11 -30.99 -9.23
N GLY A 282 -0.57 -32.14 -9.19
CA GLY A 282 -1.36 -32.67 -10.31
C GLY A 282 -0.51 -33.16 -11.48
N LYS A 283 0.80 -33.39 -11.30
CA LYS A 283 1.71 -33.87 -12.34
C LYS A 283 1.59 -35.39 -12.49
N LYS A 284 0.91 -35.84 -13.54
CA LYS A 284 0.62 -37.27 -13.78
C LYS A 284 1.69 -38.02 -14.57
N ASP A 285 2.59 -37.32 -15.27
CA ASP A 285 3.49 -37.90 -16.27
C ASP A 285 4.43 -38.96 -15.67
N LYS A 286 5.00 -38.68 -14.49
CA LYS A 286 5.92 -39.61 -13.81
C LYS A 286 5.22 -40.89 -13.34
N ILE A 287 3.99 -40.77 -12.82
CA ILE A 287 3.20 -41.93 -12.37
C ILE A 287 2.81 -42.80 -13.56
N ILE A 288 2.30 -42.18 -14.63
CA ILE A 288 1.90 -42.92 -15.84
C ILE A 288 3.11 -43.66 -16.40
N MET A 289 4.25 -43.00 -16.55
CA MET A 289 5.47 -43.63 -17.07
C MET A 289 5.93 -44.83 -16.21
N TYR A 290 5.90 -44.68 -14.89
CA TYR A 290 6.30 -45.75 -13.98
C TYR A 290 5.32 -46.94 -14.02
N LEU A 291 4.01 -46.67 -13.92
CA LEU A 291 3.00 -47.73 -13.94
C LEU A 291 2.93 -48.44 -15.29
N THR A 292 3.09 -47.73 -16.39
CA THR A 292 3.21 -48.36 -17.72
C THR A 292 4.41 -49.29 -17.78
N HIS A 293 5.56 -48.91 -17.23
CA HIS A 293 6.74 -49.78 -17.18
C HIS A 293 6.49 -51.05 -16.36
N GLU A 294 5.92 -50.94 -15.15
CA GLU A 294 5.62 -52.11 -14.31
C GLU A 294 4.56 -53.02 -14.93
N LEU A 295 3.47 -52.47 -15.47
CA LEU A 295 2.43 -53.26 -16.12
C LEU A 295 2.91 -53.96 -17.40
N THR A 296 3.86 -53.34 -18.13
CA THR A 296 4.51 -53.98 -19.27
C THR A 296 5.41 -55.14 -18.81
N LYS A 297 6.10 -54.98 -17.68
CA LYS A 297 6.93 -56.04 -17.08
C LYS A 297 6.09 -57.22 -16.58
N ASP A 298 4.87 -56.95 -16.12
CA ASP A 298 3.86 -57.97 -15.74
C ASP A 298 3.20 -58.64 -16.96
N GLY A 299 3.55 -58.24 -18.18
CA GLY A 299 3.12 -58.87 -19.43
C GLY A 299 1.76 -58.42 -19.96
N LEU A 300 1.22 -57.30 -19.47
CA LEU A 300 -0.03 -56.74 -19.99
C LEU A 300 0.16 -56.13 -21.38
N ASP A 301 -0.85 -56.29 -22.24
CA ASP A 301 -0.88 -55.66 -23.55
C ASP A 301 -1.25 -54.17 -23.46
N TYR A 302 -0.91 -53.41 -24.50
CA TYR A 302 -1.12 -51.97 -24.58
C TYR A 302 -2.58 -51.56 -24.30
N GLU A 303 -3.55 -52.29 -24.85
CA GLU A 303 -4.98 -52.00 -24.63
C GLU A 303 -5.39 -52.19 -23.16
N GLU A 304 -4.85 -53.20 -22.48
CA GLU A 304 -5.13 -53.47 -21.07
C GLU A 304 -4.46 -52.42 -20.16
N ILE A 305 -3.25 -51.97 -20.50
CA ILE A 305 -2.56 -50.89 -19.80
C ILE A 305 -3.34 -49.59 -19.93
N MET A 306 -3.78 -49.24 -21.15
CA MET A 306 -4.57 -48.04 -21.40
C MET A 306 -5.91 -48.08 -20.66
N ALA A 307 -6.59 -49.23 -20.63
CA ALA A 307 -7.84 -49.39 -19.88
C ALA A 307 -7.65 -49.21 -18.36
N ARG A 308 -6.54 -49.72 -17.79
CA ARG A 308 -6.23 -49.60 -16.35
C ARG A 308 -5.79 -48.18 -15.96
N LEU A 309 -5.13 -47.45 -16.85
CA LEU A 309 -4.64 -46.09 -16.59
C LEU A 309 -5.58 -44.97 -17.07
N ASP A 310 -6.71 -45.30 -17.71
CA ASP A 310 -7.63 -44.35 -18.34
C ASP A 310 -8.05 -43.19 -17.42
N LYS A 311 -8.41 -43.51 -16.16
CA LYS A 311 -8.78 -42.50 -15.15
C LYS A 311 -7.66 -41.50 -14.85
N LEU A 312 -6.41 -41.96 -14.83
CA LEU A 312 -5.24 -41.12 -14.58
C LEU A 312 -4.86 -40.32 -15.83
N ILE A 313 -4.93 -40.94 -17.01
CA ILE A 313 -4.65 -40.30 -18.30
C ILE A 313 -5.66 -39.19 -18.60
N ASN A 314 -6.94 -39.41 -18.33
CA ASN A 314 -8.02 -38.44 -18.58
C ASN A 314 -8.21 -37.41 -17.45
N TYR A 315 -7.44 -37.53 -16.36
CA TYR A 315 -7.49 -36.56 -15.26
C TYR A 315 -7.11 -35.15 -15.75
N SER A 316 -7.98 -34.18 -15.49
CA SER A 316 -7.74 -32.75 -15.71
C SER A 316 -7.96 -31.99 -14.41
N SER A 317 -7.00 -31.13 -14.06
CA SER A 317 -7.06 -30.30 -12.86
C SER A 317 -8.19 -29.26 -12.99
N ILE A 318 -9.01 -29.15 -11.94
CA ILE A 318 -10.11 -28.18 -11.86
C ILE A 318 -9.56 -26.77 -11.59
N VAL A 319 -8.42 -26.70 -10.90
CA VAL A 319 -7.66 -25.47 -10.57
C VAL A 319 -7.08 -24.78 -11.81
N LYS A 320 -6.68 -25.51 -12.87
CA LYS A 320 -5.98 -24.94 -14.05
C LYS A 320 -6.80 -24.01 -14.97
N GLY A 321 -8.05 -23.70 -14.66
CA GLY A 321 -8.92 -22.88 -15.52
C GLY A 321 -9.71 -21.75 -14.86
N ARG A 322 -9.65 -21.58 -13.53
CA ARG A 322 -10.52 -20.64 -12.81
C ARG A 322 -9.69 -19.69 -11.94
N GLY A 323 -9.76 -18.40 -12.23
CA GLY A 323 -8.92 -17.38 -11.58
C GLY A 323 -8.94 -17.41 -10.05
N ARG A 324 -10.08 -17.14 -9.40
CA ARG A 324 -10.19 -17.18 -7.92
C ARG A 324 -10.39 -18.61 -7.44
N VAL A 325 -9.30 -19.26 -7.05
CA VAL A 325 -9.32 -20.58 -6.44
C VAL A 325 -9.45 -20.41 -4.92
N SER A 326 -10.50 -20.96 -4.33
CA SER A 326 -10.68 -20.96 -2.87
C SER A 326 -9.89 -22.11 -2.23
N ARG A 327 -9.37 -21.92 -1.01
CA ARG A 327 -8.68 -22.96 -0.22
C ARG A 327 -9.49 -24.27 -0.17
N LYS A 328 -10.81 -24.17 0.01
CA LYS A 328 -11.73 -25.30 0.01
C LYS A 328 -11.74 -26.08 -1.31
N LEU A 329 -11.53 -25.40 -2.44
CA LEU A 329 -11.51 -26.01 -3.77
C LEU A 329 -10.19 -26.76 -4.01
N ILE A 330 -9.08 -26.23 -3.49
CA ILE A 330 -7.77 -26.90 -3.48
C ILE A 330 -7.80 -28.13 -2.55
N GLU A 331 -8.41 -28.01 -1.37
CA GLU A 331 -8.61 -29.14 -0.44
C GLU A 331 -9.44 -30.28 -1.07
N MET A 332 -10.54 -29.95 -1.77
CA MET A 332 -11.30 -30.94 -2.51
C MET A 332 -10.46 -31.59 -3.61
N GLU A 333 -9.69 -30.80 -4.36
CA GLU A 333 -8.89 -31.32 -5.47
C GLU A 333 -7.75 -32.24 -5.00
N ILE A 334 -7.08 -31.91 -3.89
CA ILE A 334 -6.05 -32.78 -3.28
C ILE A 334 -6.68 -34.09 -2.79
N ARG A 335 -7.87 -34.04 -2.19
CA ARG A 335 -8.61 -35.26 -1.77
C ARG A 335 -9.02 -36.11 -2.97
N ASP A 336 -9.51 -35.51 -4.03
CA ASP A 336 -9.90 -36.23 -5.24
C ASP A 336 -8.70 -36.91 -5.91
N ARG A 337 -7.54 -36.24 -5.96
CA ARG A 337 -6.27 -36.83 -6.45
C ARG A 337 -5.83 -38.00 -5.58
N ALA A 338 -5.87 -37.85 -4.25
CA ALA A 338 -5.51 -38.92 -3.32
C ALA A 338 -6.45 -40.14 -3.45
N ASN A 339 -7.76 -39.91 -3.61
CA ASN A 339 -8.74 -40.97 -3.84
C ASN A 339 -8.50 -41.69 -5.16
N LEU A 340 -8.18 -40.96 -6.23
CA LEU A 340 -7.87 -41.53 -7.54
C LEU A 340 -6.64 -42.44 -7.48
N VAL A 341 -5.59 -42.02 -6.77
CA VAL A 341 -4.42 -42.87 -6.51
C VAL A 341 -4.84 -44.13 -5.73
N ASN A 342 -5.57 -43.99 -4.63
CA ASN A 342 -5.99 -45.13 -3.82
C ASN A 342 -6.86 -46.14 -4.60
N GLU A 343 -7.79 -45.66 -5.43
CA GLU A 343 -8.59 -46.52 -6.32
C GLU A 343 -7.72 -47.27 -7.32
N LEU A 344 -6.77 -46.57 -7.95
CA LEU A 344 -5.91 -47.14 -8.97
C LEU A 344 -4.99 -48.22 -8.38
N PHE A 345 -4.37 -47.97 -7.23
CA PHE A 345 -3.57 -49.00 -6.55
C PHE A 345 -4.42 -50.17 -6.05
N LYS A 346 -5.65 -49.93 -5.60
CA LYS A 346 -6.56 -51.03 -5.25
C LYS A 346 -6.94 -51.88 -6.46
N GLN A 347 -7.11 -51.29 -7.64
CA GLN A 347 -7.39 -52.04 -8.87
C GLN A 347 -6.17 -52.82 -9.37
N LEU A 348 -4.96 -52.25 -9.24
CA LEU A 348 -3.74 -52.90 -9.70
C LEU A 348 -3.27 -54.04 -8.78
N TYR A 349 -3.48 -53.92 -7.47
CA TYR A 349 -2.92 -54.85 -6.48
C TYR A 349 -3.97 -55.56 -5.60
N GLY A 350 -5.23 -55.12 -5.62
CA GLY A 350 -6.30 -55.67 -4.77
C GLY A 350 -6.93 -56.97 -5.27
N ASP A 351 -6.73 -57.34 -6.53
CA ASP A 351 -7.23 -58.61 -7.11
C ASP A 351 -6.33 -59.82 -6.79
N GLY A 352 -5.23 -59.61 -6.06
CA GLY A 352 -4.26 -60.66 -5.72
C GLY A 352 -4.60 -61.56 -4.53
N ASN A 353 -5.75 -61.41 -3.86
CA ASN A 353 -6.02 -62.11 -2.59
C ASN A 353 -7.32 -62.93 -2.51
N THR A 354 -7.77 -63.51 -3.63
CA THR A 354 -8.84 -64.53 -3.60
C THR A 354 -8.45 -65.90 -4.12
N ASN A 355 -7.19 -66.16 -4.46
CA ASN A 355 -6.73 -67.51 -4.82
C ASN A 355 -5.28 -67.77 -4.36
N ASN A 356 -5.07 -68.06 -3.07
CA ASN A 356 -4.28 -69.23 -2.62
C ASN A 356 -4.16 -69.29 -1.10
N GLU A 357 -4.42 -70.49 -0.59
CA GLU A 357 -4.11 -70.92 0.76
C GLU A 357 -2.59 -70.91 1.02
N GLY A 358 -2.19 -70.44 2.20
CA GLY A 358 -0.91 -70.78 2.83
C GLY A 358 0.32 -70.00 2.34
N TRP A 359 0.97 -69.37 3.33
CA TRP A 359 2.28 -68.70 3.35
C TRP A 359 2.27 -67.18 3.14
#